data_AF-A0ABD3F9P5-F1
#
_entry.id   AF-A0ABD3F9P5-F1
#
_cell.length_a   1.000
_cell.length_b   1.000
_cell.length_c   1.000
_cell.angle_alpha   90.00
_cell.angle_beta   90.00
_cell.angle_gamma   90.00
#
_symmetry.space_group_name_H-M   'P 1'
#
loop_
_entity.id
_entity.type
_entity.pdbx_description
1 polymer ?
#
loop_
_entity_poly.entity_id
_entity_poly.type
_entity_poly.pdbx_seq_one_letter_code
_entity_poly.pdbx_strand_id
1 'polypeptide(L)'
;MKHFSTLKGRAVLRKVTPPAAVLRNVTRWSSTYSMVERYIQLEKYFREFHHGTVSDHHLDSMFLSRREHDKAKALYDDLARLDGVSKMLQRSKLTMSAARRLFYHVTQSFPATKDRLSATAAIVNYPALDTGLVKTQRGEGLNEAERTACARFRSIHELEEDTGNDDYQSRFDRDRGVQTPQVFQTYQVH
;
A
#
# COMPACT_ATOMS: atom_id res chain seq x y z
N MET A 1 -3.05 15.92 -21.70
CA MET A 1 -1.58 15.76 -21.92
C MET A 1 -1.18 15.04 -23.22
N LYS A 2 -2.06 14.35 -23.97
CA LYS A 2 -1.65 13.69 -25.23
C LYS A 2 -1.00 14.66 -26.23
N HIS A 3 -1.51 15.88 -26.39
CA HIS A 3 -0.91 16.87 -27.29
C HIS A 3 0.51 17.28 -26.88
N PHE A 4 0.71 17.51 -25.58
CA PHE A 4 2.02 17.79 -24.97
C PHE A 4 2.94 16.57 -24.83
N SER A 5 2.44 15.35 -25.10
CA SER A 5 3.25 14.13 -25.09
C SER A 5 4.07 13.92 -26.36
N THR A 6 3.69 14.60 -27.44
CA THR A 6 4.39 14.53 -28.72
C THR A 6 5.76 15.20 -28.64
N LEU A 7 6.71 14.82 -29.50
CA LEU A 7 8.03 15.47 -29.57
C LEU A 7 7.89 16.98 -29.82
N LYS A 8 6.97 17.36 -30.71
CA LYS A 8 6.64 18.76 -31.03
C LYS A 8 6.06 19.48 -29.82
N GLY A 9 5.05 18.92 -29.16
CA GLY A 9 4.45 19.50 -27.96
C GLY A 9 5.43 19.68 -26.81
N ARG A 10 6.34 18.71 -26.60
CA ARG A 10 7.42 18.82 -25.60
C ARG A 10 8.45 19.89 -25.95
N ALA A 11 8.82 19.99 -27.23
CA ALA A 11 9.76 21.01 -27.70
C ALA A 11 9.19 22.42 -27.54
N VAL A 12 7.90 22.60 -27.86
CA VAL A 12 7.19 23.86 -27.63
C VAL A 12 7.13 24.18 -26.14
N LEU A 13 6.69 23.23 -25.30
CA LEU A 13 6.63 23.43 -23.84
C LEU A 13 7.96 23.85 -23.23
N ARG A 14 9.08 23.25 -23.66
CA ARG A 14 10.41 23.62 -23.16
C ARG A 14 10.81 25.06 -23.49
N LYS A 15 10.25 25.65 -24.55
CA LYS A 15 10.52 27.05 -24.91
C LYS A 15 9.73 28.03 -24.05
N VAL A 16 8.55 27.62 -23.59
CA VAL A 16 7.59 28.52 -22.93
C VAL A 16 7.45 28.27 -21.43
N THR A 17 7.84 27.10 -20.93
CA THR A 17 7.75 26.73 -19.51
C THR A 17 9.02 26.03 -19.03
N PRO A 18 9.51 26.33 -17.81
CA PRO A 18 10.60 25.56 -17.21
C PRO A 18 10.26 24.06 -16.99
N PRO A 19 9.09 23.68 -16.45
CA PRO A 19 8.78 22.26 -16.22
C PRO A 19 8.38 21.53 -17.51
N ALA A 20 8.95 20.35 -17.75
CA ALA A 20 8.55 19.49 -18.88
C ALA A 20 7.28 18.68 -18.57
N ALA A 21 6.52 18.30 -19.60
CA ALA A 21 5.41 17.36 -19.46
C ALA A 21 5.90 15.97 -18.99
N VAL A 22 5.17 15.38 -18.04
CA VAL A 22 5.38 14.00 -17.56
C VAL A 22 4.35 13.08 -18.23
N LEU A 23 4.79 11.88 -18.64
CA LEU A 23 3.93 10.89 -19.27
C LEU A 23 3.53 9.81 -18.27
N ARG A 24 2.31 9.29 -18.45
CA ARG A 24 1.86 8.10 -17.74
C ARG A 24 2.72 6.91 -18.16
N ASN A 25 3.33 6.26 -17.18
CA ASN A 25 3.97 4.96 -17.32
C ASN A 25 3.02 3.88 -16.78
N VAL A 26 2.57 2.99 -17.66
CA VAL A 26 1.56 1.97 -17.32
C VAL A 26 2.03 1.03 -16.20
N THR A 27 3.34 0.78 -16.06
CA THR A 27 3.88 -0.15 -15.06
C THR A 27 4.05 0.47 -13.68
N ARG A 28 3.94 1.79 -13.55
CA ARG A 28 4.13 2.50 -12.27
C ARG A 28 2.91 3.35 -11.96
N TRP A 29 2.15 2.94 -10.94
CA TRP A 29 0.97 3.65 -10.43
C TRP A 29 1.25 5.15 -10.20
N SER A 30 2.39 5.49 -9.60
CA SER A 30 2.76 6.87 -9.26
C SER A 30 2.92 7.78 -10.48
N SER A 31 3.09 7.23 -11.69
CA SER A 31 3.24 8.03 -12.90
C SER A 31 1.96 8.79 -13.28
N THR A 32 0.79 8.25 -12.96
CA THR A 32 -0.49 8.95 -13.19
C THR A 32 -0.58 10.14 -12.25
N TYR A 33 -0.24 9.94 -10.97
CA TYR A 33 -0.15 11.02 -9.98
C TYR A 33 0.83 12.13 -10.43
N SER A 34 2.08 11.77 -10.76
CA SER A 34 3.09 12.73 -11.22
C SER A 34 2.69 13.46 -12.50
N MET A 35 1.93 12.82 -13.39
CA MET A 35 1.41 13.48 -14.60
C MET A 35 0.38 14.57 -14.25
N VAL A 36 -0.57 14.27 -13.37
CA VAL A 36 -1.60 15.24 -12.96
C VAL A 36 -0.98 16.36 -12.13
N GLU A 37 -0.07 16.04 -11.22
CA GLU A 37 0.71 17.02 -10.47
C GLU A 37 1.45 17.98 -11.41
N ARG A 38 2.17 17.44 -12.41
CA ARG A 38 2.88 18.23 -13.40
C ARG A 38 1.95 19.13 -14.20
N TYR A 39 0.76 18.63 -14.54
CA TYR A 39 -0.23 19.43 -15.24
C TYR A 39 -0.70 20.63 -14.39
N ILE A 40 -0.97 20.44 -13.09
CA ILE A 40 -1.38 21.52 -12.19
C ILE A 40 -0.26 22.56 -12.04
N GLN A 41 1.01 22.14 -12.03
CA GLN A 41 2.15 23.06 -12.06
C GLN A 41 2.20 23.86 -13.37
N LEU A 42 2.04 23.19 -14.52
CA LEU A 42 2.05 23.79 -15.85
C LEU A 42 0.92 24.81 -16.04
N GLU A 43 -0.26 24.52 -15.50
CA GLU A 43 -1.44 25.37 -15.65
C GLU A 43 -1.26 26.76 -15.03
N LYS A 44 -0.41 26.92 -14.00
CA LYS A 44 -0.02 28.24 -13.47
C LYS A 44 0.70 29.08 -14.53
N TYR A 45 1.69 28.49 -15.20
CA TYR A 45 2.41 29.16 -16.27
C TYR A 45 1.51 29.49 -17.46
N PHE A 46 0.55 28.61 -17.78
CA PHE A 46 -0.38 28.84 -18.88
C PHE A 46 -1.29 30.04 -18.65
N ARG A 47 -1.66 30.31 -17.39
CA ARG A 47 -2.45 31.51 -17.02
C ARG A 47 -1.66 32.81 -17.14
N GLU A 48 -0.34 32.72 -17.05
CA GLU A 48 0.58 33.87 -17.12
C GLU A 48 1.02 34.19 -18.55
N PHE A 49 0.71 33.32 -19.53
CA PHE A 49 1.06 33.56 -20.91
C PHE A 49 0.32 34.75 -21.52
N HIS A 50 1.08 35.61 -22.20
CA HIS A 50 0.52 36.62 -23.07
C HIS A 50 -0.19 35.95 -24.26
N HIS A 51 -1.29 36.55 -24.72
CA HIS A 51 -2.09 36.04 -25.85
C HIS A 51 -1.28 35.79 -27.13
N GLY A 52 -0.18 36.54 -27.34
CA GLY A 52 0.77 36.33 -28.44
C GLY A 52 1.46 34.97 -28.37
N THR A 53 2.01 34.59 -27.21
CA THR A 53 2.69 33.30 -27.01
C THR A 53 1.76 32.10 -27.21
N VAL A 54 0.49 32.26 -26.84
CA VAL A 54 -0.53 31.22 -27.02
C VAL A 54 -0.84 31.00 -28.50
N SER A 55 -0.97 32.08 -29.26
CA SER A 55 -1.24 32.06 -30.70
C SER A 55 -0.03 31.58 -31.51
N ASP A 56 1.17 32.10 -31.23
CA ASP A 56 2.42 31.76 -31.92
C ASP A 56 2.74 30.26 -31.85
N HIS A 57 2.29 29.61 -30.78
CA HIS A 57 2.54 28.21 -30.50
C HIS A 57 1.29 27.33 -30.60
N HIS A 58 0.15 27.88 -31.06
CA HIS A 58 -1.13 27.18 -31.24
C HIS A 58 -1.57 26.38 -30.00
N LEU A 59 -1.37 26.95 -28.80
CA LEU A 59 -1.54 26.26 -27.53
C LEU A 59 -3.01 26.18 -27.08
N ASP A 60 -3.91 26.98 -27.68
CA ASP A 60 -5.33 27.08 -27.30
C ASP A 60 -6.05 25.73 -27.28
N SER A 61 -5.79 24.88 -28.27
CA SER A 61 -6.39 23.55 -28.39
C SER A 61 -5.81 22.52 -27.42
N MET A 62 -4.71 22.83 -26.74
CA MET A 62 -4.01 21.91 -25.86
C MET A 62 -4.35 22.10 -24.38
N PHE A 63 -4.98 23.23 -24.02
CA PHE A 63 -5.40 23.51 -22.66
C PHE A 63 -6.68 22.76 -22.30
N LEU A 64 -6.76 22.29 -21.06
CA LEU A 64 -8.03 21.80 -20.55
C LEU A 64 -8.99 22.97 -20.37
N SER A 65 -10.26 22.74 -20.64
CA SER A 65 -11.31 23.69 -20.23
C SER A 65 -11.29 23.86 -18.70
N ARG A 66 -11.86 24.96 -18.21
CA ARG A 66 -11.94 25.21 -16.76
C ARG A 66 -12.58 24.04 -15.99
N ARG A 67 -13.65 23.47 -16.55
CA ARG A 67 -14.34 22.29 -15.98
C ARG A 67 -13.44 21.06 -15.90
N GLU A 68 -12.63 20.82 -16.92
CA GLU A 68 -11.68 19.70 -16.95
C GLU A 68 -10.48 19.94 -16.03
N HIS A 69 -10.02 21.18 -15.90
CA HIS A 69 -9.02 21.55 -14.90
C HIS A 69 -9.52 21.27 -13.48
N ASP A 70 -10.74 21.70 -13.15
CA ASP A 70 -11.33 21.47 -11.81
C ASP A 70 -11.43 19.97 -11.50
N LYS A 71 -11.83 19.16 -12.50
CA LYS A 71 -11.81 17.69 -12.39
C LYS A 71 -10.39 17.13 -12.19
N ALA A 72 -9.40 17.64 -12.91
CA ALA A 72 -8.01 17.22 -12.77
C ALA A 72 -7.46 17.57 -11.38
N LYS A 73 -7.88 18.70 -10.80
CA LYS A 73 -7.51 19.11 -9.45
C LYS A 73 -8.14 18.23 -8.37
N ALA A 74 -9.44 17.93 -8.49
CA ALA A 74 -10.09 16.96 -7.61
C ALA A 74 -9.41 15.58 -7.67
N LEU A 75 -9.08 15.11 -8.89
CA LEU A 75 -8.34 13.85 -9.06
C LEU A 75 -6.96 13.90 -8.42
N TYR A 76 -6.23 15.02 -8.54
CA TYR A 76 -4.94 15.19 -7.89
C TYR A 76 -5.04 15.07 -6.38
N ASP A 77 -6.03 15.71 -5.77
CA ASP A 77 -6.23 15.67 -4.32
C ASP A 77 -6.52 14.23 -3.84
N ASP A 78 -7.34 13.48 -4.57
CA ASP A 78 -7.61 12.08 -4.26
C ASP A 78 -6.37 11.19 -4.43
N LEU A 79 -5.61 11.37 -5.52
CA LEU A 79 -4.36 10.62 -5.74
C LEU A 79 -3.30 10.97 -4.69
N ALA A 80 -3.22 12.22 -4.24
CA ALA A 80 -2.30 12.66 -3.18
C ALA A 80 -2.63 11.98 -1.84
N ARG A 81 -3.92 11.84 -1.51
CA ARG A 81 -4.36 11.09 -0.32
C ARG A 81 -3.95 9.63 -0.38
N LEU A 82 -4.19 8.97 -1.53
CA LEU A 82 -3.82 7.56 -1.73
C LEU A 82 -2.30 7.33 -1.74
N ASP A 83 -1.53 8.26 -2.31
CA ASP A 83 -0.06 8.23 -2.27
C ASP A 83 0.46 8.40 -0.83
N GLY A 84 -0.14 9.30 -0.05
CA GLY A 84 0.16 9.46 1.37
C GLY A 84 -0.08 8.18 2.16
N VAL A 85 -1.22 7.51 1.96
CA VAL A 85 -1.51 6.21 2.59
C VAL A 85 -0.50 5.15 2.14
N SER A 86 -0.13 5.10 0.86
CA SER A 86 0.85 4.15 0.33
C SER A 86 2.24 4.34 0.98
N LYS A 87 2.68 5.59 1.14
CA LYS A 87 3.93 5.94 1.85
C LYS A 87 3.88 5.58 3.33
N MET A 88 2.73 5.78 3.98
CA MET A 88 2.53 5.37 5.38
C MET A 88 2.64 3.85 5.53
N LEU A 89 2.05 3.09 4.60
CA LEU A 89 2.10 1.62 4.57
C LEU A 89 3.52 1.07 4.39
N GLN A 90 4.41 1.84 3.74
CA GLN A 90 5.82 1.46 3.52
C GLN A 90 6.74 1.74 4.73
N ARG A 91 6.24 2.32 5.82
CA ARG A 91 7.06 2.60 7.01
C ARG A 91 7.39 1.32 7.75
N SER A 92 8.67 1.13 8.08
CA SER A 92 9.19 -0.08 8.75
C SER A 92 8.61 -0.34 10.14
N LYS A 93 8.14 0.72 10.84
CA LYS A 93 7.58 0.63 12.19
C LYS A 93 6.04 0.60 12.21
N LEU A 94 5.39 0.36 11.07
CA LEU A 94 3.93 0.35 11.02
C LEU A 94 3.36 -0.94 11.62
N THR A 95 2.45 -0.79 12.58
CA THR A 95 1.75 -1.93 13.18
C THR A 95 0.60 -2.42 12.28
N MET A 96 0.21 -3.68 12.44
CA MET A 96 -0.94 -4.25 11.72
C MET A 96 -2.23 -3.47 12.02
N SER A 97 -2.44 -3.09 13.28
CA SER A 97 -3.56 -2.26 13.73
C SER A 97 -3.58 -0.89 13.05
N ALA A 98 -2.42 -0.26 12.84
CA ALA A 98 -2.32 1.01 12.12
C ALA A 98 -2.57 0.83 10.62
N ALA A 99 -2.02 -0.22 9.99
CA ALA A 99 -2.28 -0.54 8.59
C ALA A 99 -3.79 -0.76 8.33
N ARG A 100 -4.47 -1.51 9.20
CA ARG A 100 -5.93 -1.73 9.08
C ARG A 100 -6.74 -0.47 9.29
N ARG A 101 -6.32 0.45 10.17
CA ARG A 101 -6.95 1.79 10.27
C ARG A 101 -6.79 2.59 8.99
N LEU A 102 -5.60 2.59 8.38
CA LEU A 102 -5.37 3.27 7.10
C LEU A 102 -6.30 2.72 6.01
N PHE A 103 -6.41 1.39 5.90
CA PHE A 103 -7.35 0.77 4.95
C PHE A 103 -8.80 1.13 5.23
N TYR A 104 -9.23 1.11 6.50
CA TYR A 104 -10.57 1.54 6.87
C TYR A 104 -10.85 2.97 6.38
N HIS A 105 -9.95 3.92 6.65
CA HIS A 105 -10.09 5.29 6.16
C HIS A 105 -10.18 5.36 4.63
N VAL A 106 -9.35 4.60 3.90
CA VAL A 106 -9.45 4.53 2.43
C VAL A 106 -10.81 4.00 2.00
N THR A 107 -11.35 2.96 2.64
CA THR A 107 -12.67 2.42 2.27
C THR A 107 -13.83 3.38 2.58
N GLN A 108 -13.69 4.26 3.56
CA GLN A 108 -14.68 5.31 3.84
C GLN A 108 -14.66 6.40 2.77
N SER A 109 -13.46 6.83 2.34
CA SER A 109 -13.31 7.87 1.31
C SER A 109 -13.55 7.33 -0.10
N PHE A 110 -13.24 6.06 -0.35
CA PHE A 110 -13.34 5.41 -1.65
C PHE A 110 -14.07 4.07 -1.53
N PRO A 111 -15.41 4.06 -1.47
CA PRO A 111 -16.20 2.84 -1.24
C PRO A 111 -15.92 1.71 -2.24
N ALA A 112 -15.52 2.05 -3.47
CA ALA A 112 -15.15 1.08 -4.50
C ALA A 112 -13.93 0.20 -4.13
N THR A 113 -13.11 0.58 -3.15
CA THR A 113 -11.96 -0.22 -2.71
C THR A 113 -12.32 -1.25 -1.62
N LYS A 114 -13.56 -1.26 -1.13
CA LYS A 114 -14.01 -2.10 -0.01
C LYS A 114 -13.76 -3.58 -0.26
N ASP A 115 -14.04 -4.07 -1.46
CA ASP A 115 -13.90 -5.48 -1.83
C ASP A 115 -12.44 -5.97 -1.85
N ARG A 116 -11.48 -5.03 -1.80
CA ARG A 116 -10.04 -5.33 -1.78
C ARG A 116 -9.37 -5.00 -0.45
N LEU A 117 -9.84 -3.97 0.26
CA LEU A 117 -9.15 -3.44 1.45
C LEU A 117 -9.86 -3.73 2.77
N SER A 118 -11.13 -4.16 2.74
CA SER A 118 -11.87 -4.53 3.95
C SER A 118 -11.16 -5.66 4.70
N ALA A 119 -11.31 -5.70 6.03
CA ALA A 119 -10.88 -6.84 6.85
C ALA A 119 -11.59 -8.14 6.45
N THR A 120 -12.80 -8.02 5.89
CA THR A 120 -13.63 -9.14 5.40
C THR A 120 -13.48 -9.39 3.89
N ALA A 121 -12.56 -8.70 3.22
CA ALA A 121 -12.36 -8.88 1.78
C ALA A 121 -11.86 -10.31 1.48
N ALA A 122 -12.31 -10.90 0.38
CA ALA A 122 -11.94 -12.27 -0.01
C ALA A 122 -10.43 -12.48 -0.23
N ILE A 123 -9.66 -11.40 -0.42
CA ILE A 123 -8.20 -11.43 -0.53
C ILE A 123 -7.49 -11.68 0.82
N VAL A 124 -8.19 -11.54 1.95
CA VAL A 124 -7.63 -11.77 3.28
C VAL A 124 -7.62 -13.28 3.55
N ASN A 125 -6.48 -13.92 3.32
CA ASN A 125 -6.32 -15.37 3.43
C ASN A 125 -6.49 -15.91 4.86
N TYR A 126 -6.10 -15.14 5.88
CA TYR A 126 -6.15 -15.55 7.28
C TYR A 126 -6.90 -14.51 8.14
N PRO A 127 -8.24 -14.42 8.05
CA PRO A 127 -9.02 -13.38 8.73
C PRO A 127 -8.89 -13.40 10.27
N ALA A 128 -8.83 -14.60 10.86
CA ALA A 128 -8.68 -14.76 12.31
C ALA A 128 -7.30 -14.31 12.81
N LEU A 129 -6.24 -14.57 12.03
CA LEU A 129 -4.90 -14.08 12.34
C LEU A 129 -4.81 -12.56 12.24
N ASP A 130 -5.33 -11.99 11.15
CA ASP A 130 -5.32 -10.55 10.92
C ASP A 130 -6.07 -9.79 12.03
N THR A 131 -7.29 -10.23 12.34
CA THR A 131 -8.12 -9.64 13.39
C THR A 131 -7.49 -9.85 14.77
N GLY A 132 -6.97 -11.05 15.03
CA GLY A 132 -6.29 -11.37 16.28
C GLY A 132 -5.09 -10.46 16.53
N LEU A 133 -4.21 -10.27 15.54
CA LEU A 133 -3.05 -9.36 15.66
C LEU A 133 -3.48 -7.92 15.92
N VAL A 134 -4.54 -7.44 15.25
CA VAL A 134 -5.09 -6.10 15.48
C VAL A 134 -5.59 -5.95 16.92
N LYS A 135 -6.30 -6.95 17.43
CA LYS A 135 -6.85 -6.97 18.80
C LYS A 135 -5.76 -7.02 19.86
N THR A 136 -4.78 -7.91 19.70
CA THR A 136 -3.61 -8.00 20.59
C THR A 136 -2.87 -6.67 20.68
N GLN A 137 -2.65 -5.99 19.55
CA GLN A 137 -2.01 -4.67 19.52
C GLN A 137 -2.83 -3.55 20.16
N ARG A 138 -4.12 -3.78 20.43
CA ARG A 138 -5.02 -2.84 21.10
C ARG A 138 -5.34 -3.23 22.55
N GLY A 139 -4.85 -4.38 23.02
CA GLY A 139 -5.24 -4.95 24.32
C GLY A 139 -6.68 -5.43 24.38
N GLU A 140 -7.27 -5.79 23.24
CA GLU A 140 -8.64 -6.31 23.15
C GLU A 140 -8.69 -7.83 23.36
N GLY A 141 -9.80 -8.34 23.89
CA GLY A 141 -10.02 -9.77 24.09
C GLY A 141 -10.09 -10.56 22.77
N LEU A 142 -9.37 -11.70 22.73
CA LEU A 142 -9.34 -12.62 21.60
C LEU A 142 -10.42 -13.70 21.74
N ASN A 143 -11.06 -14.08 20.64
CA ASN A 143 -11.88 -15.29 20.57
C ASN A 143 -11.01 -16.54 20.36
N GLU A 144 -11.61 -17.74 20.40
CA GLU A 144 -10.86 -19.00 20.34
C GLU A 144 -10.09 -19.19 19.01
N ALA A 145 -10.71 -18.84 17.89
CA ALA A 145 -10.08 -18.92 16.57
C ALA A 145 -8.90 -17.93 16.45
N GLU A 146 -9.05 -16.72 16.97
CA GLU A 146 -7.99 -15.69 17.03
C GLU A 146 -6.86 -16.13 17.95
N ARG A 147 -7.16 -16.69 19.14
CA ARG A 147 -6.14 -17.23 20.06
C ARG A 147 -5.32 -18.33 19.41
N THR A 148 -5.99 -19.26 18.74
CA THR A 148 -5.34 -20.38 18.03
C THR A 148 -4.46 -19.86 16.91
N ALA A 149 -4.95 -18.91 16.11
CA ALA A 149 -4.21 -18.31 15.00
C ALA A 149 -2.99 -17.49 15.48
N CYS A 150 -3.13 -16.76 16.59
CA CYS A 150 -2.06 -15.92 17.15
C CYS A 150 -1.09 -16.67 18.08
N ALA A 151 -1.35 -17.94 18.42
CA ALA A 151 -0.56 -18.70 19.38
C ALA A 151 0.95 -18.70 19.06
N ARG A 152 1.32 -18.77 17.77
CA ARG A 152 2.72 -18.76 17.31
C ARG A 152 3.44 -17.43 17.49
N PHE A 153 2.71 -16.34 17.73
CA PHE A 153 3.26 -14.99 17.88
C PHE A 153 3.31 -14.54 19.35
N ARG A 154 2.84 -15.36 20.29
CA ARG A 154 3.02 -15.08 21.71
C ARG A 154 4.50 -15.19 22.07
N SER A 155 4.97 -14.22 22.84
CA SER A 155 6.32 -14.26 23.39
C SER A 155 6.47 -15.49 24.29
N ILE A 156 7.65 -16.09 24.33
CA ILE A 156 7.97 -17.17 25.29
C ILE A 156 7.71 -16.71 26.74
N HIS A 157 7.80 -15.40 27.01
CA HIS A 157 7.54 -14.81 28.32
C HIS A 157 6.04 -14.84 28.74
N GLU A 158 5.10 -15.05 27.80
CA GLU A 158 3.66 -15.24 28.12
C GLU A 158 3.30 -16.72 28.32
N LEU A 159 4.19 -17.65 27.99
CA LEU A 159 3.98 -19.09 28.21
C LEU A 159 4.25 -19.49 29.67
N GLU A 160 4.95 -18.64 30.44
CA GLU A 160 5.28 -18.89 31.85
C GLU A 160 4.17 -18.44 32.81
N GLU A 161 3.27 -17.54 32.40
CA GLU A 161 2.18 -17.05 33.25
C GLU A 161 0.88 -17.89 33.15
N ASP A 162 0.73 -18.75 32.12
CA ASP A 162 -0.45 -19.61 31.92
C ASP A 162 -0.22 -21.07 32.36
N THR A 163 1.02 -21.45 32.73
CA THR A 163 1.28 -22.75 33.39
C THR A 163 1.24 -22.58 34.90
N GLY A 164 0.10 -22.14 35.41
CA GLY A 164 -0.28 -22.37 36.79
C GLY A 164 -0.50 -23.87 36.99
N ASN A 165 0.55 -24.55 37.45
CA ASN A 165 0.52 -25.88 38.07
C ASN A 165 0.06 -27.04 37.15
N ASP A 166 1.01 -27.76 36.54
CA ASP A 166 1.01 -29.23 36.52
C ASP A 166 2.28 -29.79 35.83
N ASP A 167 3.15 -30.36 36.67
CA ASP A 167 4.05 -31.50 36.42
C ASP A 167 4.71 -31.65 35.02
N TYR A 168 5.70 -30.80 34.71
CA TYR A 168 6.55 -30.94 33.52
C TYR A 168 7.73 -31.91 33.68
N GLN A 169 8.02 -32.38 34.91
CA GLN A 169 9.15 -33.29 35.14
C GLN A 169 8.77 -34.76 34.88
N SER A 170 7.50 -35.15 35.06
CA SER A 170 7.08 -36.55 34.84
C SER A 170 6.91 -36.98 33.38
N ARG A 171 6.94 -36.03 32.42
CA ARG A 171 6.74 -36.34 30.98
C ARG A 171 8.06 -36.51 30.20
N PHE A 172 9.15 -35.89 30.65
CA PHE A 172 10.45 -35.99 30.00
C PHE A 172 11.16 -37.34 30.24
N ASP A 173 10.86 -38.03 31.33
CA ASP A 173 11.49 -39.32 31.65
C ASP A 173 10.79 -40.55 31.05
N ARG A 174 9.61 -40.37 30.43
CA ARG A 174 8.86 -41.49 29.82
C ARG A 174 9.31 -41.86 28.40
N ASP A 175 9.99 -40.95 27.70
CA ASP A 175 10.38 -41.11 26.29
C ASP A 175 11.80 -41.66 26.06
N ARG A 176 12.56 -41.99 27.12
CA ARG A 176 13.88 -42.68 26.98
C ARG A 176 13.77 -44.21 26.87
N GLY A 177 12.57 -44.77 26.81
CA GLY A 177 12.31 -46.19 27.02
C GLY A 177 11.96 -47.04 25.80
N VAL A 178 12.23 -46.63 24.56
CA VAL A 178 11.95 -47.50 23.39
C VAL A 178 13.10 -47.47 22.37
N GLN A 179 13.58 -48.69 22.08
CA GLN A 179 14.74 -49.05 21.28
C GLN A 179 14.84 -48.38 19.90
N THR A 180 16.07 -48.00 19.56
CA THR A 180 16.57 -47.89 18.18
C THR A 180 16.62 -49.25 17.48
N PRO A 181 16.41 -49.27 16.16
CA PRO A 181 17.27 -50.07 15.30
C PRO A 181 18.01 -49.24 14.25
N GLN A 182 19.18 -49.77 13.92
CA GLN A 182 20.30 -49.23 13.16
C GLN A 182 19.99 -48.98 11.66
N VAL A 183 20.44 -47.83 11.11
CA VAL A 183 21.63 -47.62 10.24
C VAL A 183 21.55 -48.28 8.86
N PHE A 184 21.57 -47.48 7.80
CA PHE A 184 22.33 -47.61 6.52
C PHE A 184 22.09 -46.30 5.73
N GLN A 185 22.95 -45.28 5.77
CA GLN A 185 24.26 -45.09 5.10
C GLN A 185 24.16 -44.81 3.58
N THR A 186 24.61 -43.60 3.20
CA THR A 186 25.04 -43.10 1.85
C THR A 186 23.95 -43.01 0.77
N TYR A 187 23.86 -41.95 -0.05
CA TYR A 187 24.75 -41.58 -1.15
C TYR A 187 24.74 -40.07 -1.47
N GLN A 188 25.91 -39.51 -1.75
CA GLN A 188 26.10 -38.36 -2.64
C GLN A 188 26.09 -38.81 -4.11
N VAL A 189 26.05 -37.81 -5.01
CA VAL A 189 26.38 -37.81 -6.46
C VAL A 189 25.12 -38.00 -7.35
N HIS A 190 24.76 -37.15 -8.32
CA HIS A 190 25.48 -36.20 -9.17
C HIS A 190 24.89 -34.78 -9.16
#